data_AF-A0A355UWK0-F1
#
_entry.id   AF-A0A355UWK0-F1
#
_cell.length_a   1.000
_cell.length_b   1.000
_cell.length_c   1.000
_cell.angle_alpha   90.00
_cell.angle_beta   90.00
_cell.angle_gamma   90.00
#
_symmetry.space_group_name_H-M   'P 1'
#
loop_
_entity.id
_entity.type
_entity.pdbx_description
1 polymer ?
#
loop_
_entity_poly.entity_id
_entity_poly.type
_entity_poly.pdbx_seq_one_letter_code
_entity_poly.pdbx_strand_id
1 'polypeptide(L)'
;MLLKKLVLMKWRQNDINELRRVIRNFNNKLARVKKKDTEGKVKIYPERMRYKEVRDKILTREDYNRIIAEIKLFCARGMEDICKNKHKVEAMRWELEVEKIRIKYINKERARELRKINKIDITIGGRKVETASITITKRELSPKRFNFDNMYSRHEFEAFRKTTEKQAASDYWFNIQNKYVDNYIKALVNVFSPSQAKELIKLINRIPLENMIELYHKEMLGNIDYIYEPQEQGIKYEYLVEMFREHIKLIEDDKKEENK
;
A
#
# COMPACT_ATOMS: atom_id res chain seq x y z
N MET A 1 17.31 -13.24 -0.75
CA MET A 1 16.02 -12.69 -0.30
C MET A 1 14.91 -13.50 -0.97
N LEU A 2 14.26 -14.43 -0.24
CA LEU A 2 13.09 -15.14 -0.75
C LEU A 2 11.86 -14.25 -0.56
N LEU A 3 11.79 -13.22 -1.39
CA LEU A 3 10.67 -12.28 -1.46
C LEU A 3 9.54 -12.92 -2.25
N LYS A 4 8.33 -12.94 -1.70
CA LYS A 4 7.14 -13.14 -2.52
C LYS A 4 7.09 -11.97 -3.51
N LYS A 5 7.40 -12.29 -4.76
CA LYS A 5 7.59 -11.30 -5.82
C LYS A 5 6.22 -10.82 -6.27
N LEU A 6 6.04 -9.51 -6.39
CA LEU A 6 4.92 -8.94 -7.14
C LEU A 6 4.79 -9.69 -8.47
N VAL A 7 3.61 -10.25 -8.73
CA VAL A 7 3.36 -10.98 -9.98
C VAL A 7 3.17 -9.95 -11.08
N LEU A 8 4.27 -9.64 -11.74
CA LEU A 8 4.28 -8.66 -12.82
C LEU A 8 3.39 -9.13 -13.97
N MET A 9 2.60 -8.18 -14.49
CA MET A 9 1.72 -8.43 -15.60
C MET A 9 2.52 -8.76 -16.87
N LYS A 10 2.24 -9.93 -17.44
CA LYS A 10 2.62 -10.24 -18.81
C LYS A 10 1.69 -9.49 -19.77
N TRP A 11 2.26 -8.58 -20.55
CA TRP A 11 1.51 -7.79 -21.54
C TRP A 11 1.15 -8.63 -22.75
N ARG A 12 -0.14 -8.70 -23.08
CA ARG A 12 -0.63 -9.30 -24.32
C ARG A 12 -0.88 -8.20 -25.34
N GLN A 13 -0.85 -8.54 -26.63
CA GLN A 13 -1.12 -7.57 -27.70
C GLN A 13 -2.49 -6.89 -27.54
N ASN A 14 -3.51 -7.66 -27.13
CA ASN A 14 -4.84 -7.13 -26.85
C ASN A 14 -4.84 -6.10 -25.71
N ASP A 15 -4.04 -6.32 -24.66
CA ASP A 15 -3.95 -5.39 -23.52
C ASP A 15 -3.35 -4.05 -23.95
N ILE A 16 -2.31 -4.09 -24.80
CA ILE A 16 -1.63 -2.92 -25.37
C ILE A 16 -2.58 -2.13 -26.27
N ASN A 17 -3.26 -2.84 -27.18
CA ASN A 17 -4.22 -2.24 -28.11
C ASN A 17 -5.37 -1.56 -27.36
N GLU A 18 -5.90 -2.23 -26.34
CA GLU A 18 -6.98 -1.69 -25.50
C GLU A 18 -6.53 -0.45 -24.73
N LEU A 19 -5.34 -0.49 -24.10
CA LEU A 19 -4.81 0.67 -23.38
C LEU A 19 -4.63 1.88 -24.31
N ARG A 20 -4.05 1.68 -25.49
CA ARG A 20 -3.88 2.74 -26.49
C ARG A 20 -5.22 3.31 -26.94
N ARG A 21 -6.21 2.46 -27.19
CA ARG A 21 -7.56 2.84 -27.60
C ARG A 21 -8.25 3.69 -26.54
N VAL A 22 -8.20 3.26 -25.28
CA VAL A 22 -8.83 3.94 -24.15
C VAL A 22 -8.17 5.31 -23.89
N ILE A 23 -6.83 5.39 -23.93
CA ILE A 23 -6.09 6.67 -23.82
C ILE A 23 -6.44 7.62 -24.98
N ARG A 24 -6.53 7.11 -26.21
CA ARG A 24 -6.93 7.91 -27.37
C ARG A 24 -8.32 8.50 -27.18
N ASN A 25 -9.29 7.68 -26.75
CA ASN A 25 -10.66 8.11 -26.51
C ASN A 25 -10.75 9.18 -25.41
N PHE A 26 -10.00 8.99 -24.32
CA PHE A 26 -9.86 9.97 -23.25
C PHE A 26 -9.35 11.32 -23.78
N ASN A 27 -8.22 11.31 -24.50
CA ASN A 27 -7.61 12.52 -25.04
C ASN A 27 -8.50 13.21 -26.08
N ASN A 28 -9.24 12.45 -26.91
CA ASN A 28 -10.19 12.98 -27.87
C ASN A 28 -11.40 13.62 -27.18
N LYS A 29 -11.92 13.01 -26.11
CA LYS A 29 -12.98 13.62 -25.31
C LYS A 29 -12.48 14.90 -24.63
N LEU A 30 -11.32 14.85 -24.00
CA LEU A 30 -10.70 16.01 -23.35
C LEU A 30 -10.54 17.18 -24.33
N ALA A 31 -10.06 16.93 -25.55
CA ALA A 31 -9.95 17.94 -26.59
C ALA A 31 -11.32 18.54 -26.98
N ARG A 32 -12.36 17.72 -27.10
CA ARG A 32 -13.73 18.18 -27.39
C ARG A 32 -14.31 19.04 -26.26
N VAL A 33 -14.10 18.65 -25.01
CA VAL A 33 -14.58 19.42 -23.85
C VAL A 33 -13.85 20.77 -23.78
N LYS A 34 -12.52 20.77 -23.91
CA LYS A 34 -11.73 22.02 -23.94
C LYS A 34 -12.15 22.96 -25.07
N LYS A 35 -12.48 22.43 -26.26
CA LYS A 35 -12.96 23.24 -27.39
C LYS A 35 -14.35 23.86 -27.12
N LYS A 36 -15.21 23.17 -26.37
CA LYS A 36 -16.55 23.67 -26.01
C LYS A 36 -16.50 24.76 -24.93
N ASP A 37 -15.46 24.77 -24.11
CA ASP A 37 -15.19 25.82 -23.13
C ASP A 37 -14.47 27.00 -23.79
N THR A 38 -15.18 27.67 -24.70
CA THR A 38 -14.66 28.81 -25.46
C THR A 38 -14.28 30.01 -24.61
N GLU A 39 -14.79 30.09 -23.38
CA GLU A 39 -14.53 31.19 -22.45
C GLU A 39 -13.39 30.87 -21.46
N GLY A 40 -12.82 29.66 -21.50
CA GLY A 40 -11.75 29.22 -20.59
C GLY A 40 -12.16 29.28 -19.12
N LYS A 41 -13.45 29.11 -18.83
CA LYS A 41 -14.00 29.22 -17.47
C LYS A 41 -13.59 28.04 -16.60
N VAL A 42 -13.35 26.87 -17.19
CA VAL A 42 -12.93 25.68 -16.44
C VAL A 42 -11.41 25.62 -16.37
N LYS A 43 -10.86 25.75 -15.17
CA LYS A 43 -9.40 25.68 -14.94
C LYS A 43 -8.91 24.30 -14.51
N ILE A 44 -9.81 23.36 -14.24
CA ILE A 44 -9.50 22.08 -13.59
C ILE A 44 -9.49 20.88 -14.54
N TYR A 45 -9.14 21.08 -15.82
CA TYR A 45 -9.07 19.98 -16.78
C TYR A 45 -8.02 18.93 -16.40
N PRO A 46 -8.30 17.64 -16.61
CA PRO A 46 -7.24 16.65 -16.52
C PRO A 46 -6.19 16.88 -17.59
N GLU A 47 -4.99 16.43 -17.29
CA GLU A 47 -3.88 16.42 -18.24
C GLU A 47 -4.09 15.35 -19.32
N ARG A 48 -3.47 15.57 -20.49
CA ARG A 48 -3.47 14.57 -21.55
C ARG A 48 -2.66 13.38 -21.08
N MET A 49 -3.23 12.18 -21.20
CA MET A 49 -2.54 10.95 -20.81
C MET A 49 -1.60 10.49 -21.92
N ARG A 50 -0.35 10.15 -21.57
CA ARG A 50 0.60 9.50 -22.47
C ARG A 50 0.67 8.00 -22.21
N TYR A 51 0.80 7.22 -23.28
CA TYR A 51 0.85 5.76 -23.18
C TYR A 51 1.95 5.26 -22.23
N LYS A 52 3.17 5.82 -22.34
CA LYS A 52 4.31 5.42 -21.51
C LYS A 52 4.05 5.67 -20.02
N GLU A 53 3.61 6.89 -19.67
CA GLU A 53 3.32 7.28 -18.29
C GLU A 53 2.23 6.41 -17.65
N VAL A 54 1.16 6.09 -18.39
CA VAL A 54 0.10 5.23 -17.88
C VAL A 54 0.56 3.77 -17.76
N ARG A 55 1.35 3.29 -18.73
CA ARG A 55 1.90 1.93 -18.72
C ARG A 55 2.86 1.70 -17.56
N ASP A 56 3.71 2.68 -17.25
CA ASP A 56 4.72 2.56 -16.19
C ASP A 56 4.07 2.47 -14.79
N LYS A 57 2.83 2.95 -14.64
CA LYS A 57 2.02 2.79 -13.42
C LYS A 57 1.36 1.41 -13.28
N ILE A 58 1.37 0.58 -14.32
CA ILE A 58 0.70 -0.73 -14.34
C ILE A 58 1.74 -1.82 -14.09
N LEU A 59 1.76 -2.34 -12.86
CA LEU A 59 2.64 -3.45 -12.48
C LEU A 59 1.91 -4.78 -12.57
N THR A 60 0.66 -4.83 -12.13
CA THR A 60 -0.14 -6.06 -12.06
C THR A 60 -1.37 -6.02 -12.96
N ARG A 61 -2.03 -7.18 -13.12
CA ARG A 61 -3.31 -7.26 -13.82
C ARG A 61 -4.42 -6.47 -13.11
N GLU A 62 -4.36 -6.40 -11.79
CA GLU A 62 -5.31 -5.61 -10.99
C GLU A 62 -5.12 -4.11 -11.26
N ASP A 63 -3.87 -3.62 -11.33
CA ASP A 63 -3.59 -2.22 -11.72
C ASP A 63 -4.13 -1.92 -13.12
N TYR A 64 -3.89 -2.83 -14.08
CA TYR A 64 -4.38 -2.67 -15.45
C TYR A 64 -5.90 -2.50 -15.48
N ASN A 65 -6.63 -3.39 -14.80
CA ASN A 65 -8.09 -3.35 -14.77
C ASN A 65 -8.61 -2.07 -14.09
N ARG A 66 -8.01 -1.67 -12.97
CA ARG A 66 -8.36 -0.44 -12.25
C ARG A 66 -8.12 0.79 -13.11
N ILE A 67 -6.92 0.93 -13.67
CA ILE A 67 -6.54 2.11 -14.47
C ILE A 67 -7.38 2.20 -15.75
N ILE A 68 -7.64 1.09 -16.43
CA ILE A 68 -8.54 1.09 -17.60
C ILE A 68 -9.95 1.55 -17.21
N ALA A 69 -10.47 1.10 -16.06
CA ALA A 69 -11.78 1.54 -15.56
C ALA A 69 -11.78 3.05 -15.25
N GLU A 70 -10.75 3.57 -14.57
CA GLU A 70 -10.60 5.01 -14.27
C GLU A 70 -10.60 5.87 -15.55
N ILE A 71 -9.89 5.43 -16.59
CA ILE A 71 -9.79 6.18 -17.86
C ILE A 71 -11.10 6.09 -18.66
N LYS A 72 -11.70 4.89 -18.73
CA LYS A 72 -13.01 4.69 -19.40
C LYS A 72 -14.11 5.52 -18.74
N LEU A 73 -14.05 5.71 -17.43
CA LEU A 73 -15.02 6.50 -16.69
C LEU A 73 -15.14 7.91 -17.24
N PHE A 74 -14.02 8.59 -17.52
CA PHE A 74 -14.07 9.94 -18.11
C PHE A 74 -14.81 9.97 -19.44
N CYS A 75 -14.80 8.88 -20.21
CA CYS A 75 -15.48 8.81 -21.50
C CYS A 75 -17.02 8.78 -21.37
N ALA A 76 -17.57 8.40 -20.21
CA ALA A 76 -19.01 8.37 -19.98
C ALA A 76 -19.62 9.79 -19.97
N ARG A 77 -20.90 9.93 -20.33
CA ARG A 77 -21.60 11.22 -20.42
C ARG A 77 -21.73 11.88 -19.03
N GLY A 78 -21.53 13.19 -18.95
CA GLY A 78 -21.69 13.97 -17.71
C GLY A 78 -20.52 13.86 -16.73
N MET A 79 -19.46 13.16 -17.10
CA MET A 79 -18.24 13.03 -16.29
C MET A 79 -17.34 14.27 -16.36
N GLU A 80 -17.58 15.10 -17.37
CA GLU A 80 -17.01 16.43 -17.56
C GLU A 80 -17.65 17.51 -16.67
N ASP A 81 -18.78 17.22 -16.02
CA ASP A 81 -19.50 18.19 -15.20
C ASP A 81 -18.64 18.65 -14.01
N ILE A 82 -18.69 19.95 -13.73
CA ILE A 82 -18.05 20.55 -12.56
C ILE A 82 -18.99 20.46 -11.36
N CYS A 83 -18.55 19.77 -10.32
CA CYS A 83 -19.21 19.68 -9.04
C CYS A 83 -18.55 20.65 -8.06
N LYS A 84 -19.37 21.34 -7.26
CA LYS A 84 -18.92 22.21 -6.17
C LYS A 84 -19.38 21.66 -4.85
N ASN A 85 -18.52 21.71 -3.84
CA ASN A 85 -18.91 21.40 -2.48
C ASN A 85 -19.39 22.64 -1.71
N LYS A 86 -19.78 22.47 -0.45
CA LYS A 86 -20.18 23.58 0.45
C LYS A 86 -19.12 24.68 0.63
N HIS A 87 -17.85 24.38 0.39
CA HIS A 87 -16.71 25.31 0.46
C HIS A 87 -16.34 25.91 -0.91
N LYS A 88 -17.18 25.72 -1.94
CA LYS A 88 -16.94 26.18 -3.32
C LYS A 88 -15.70 25.56 -3.98
N VAL A 89 -15.18 24.45 -3.46
CA VAL A 89 -14.11 23.68 -4.10
C VAL A 89 -14.68 23.01 -5.33
N GLU A 90 -13.99 23.16 -6.46
CA GLU A 90 -14.37 22.59 -7.75
C GLU A 90 -13.64 21.27 -8.02
N ALA A 91 -14.39 20.27 -8.45
CA ALA A 91 -13.88 19.01 -8.97
C ALA A 91 -14.76 18.52 -10.11
N MET A 92 -14.17 17.83 -11.09
CA MET A 92 -14.99 17.15 -12.09
C MET A 92 -15.67 15.93 -11.47
N ARG A 93 -16.89 15.63 -11.90
CA ARG A 93 -17.60 14.41 -11.50
C ARG A 93 -16.74 13.16 -11.68
N TRP A 94 -15.98 13.10 -12.78
CA TRP A 94 -15.00 12.04 -13.03
C TRP A 94 -13.99 11.85 -11.88
N GLU A 95 -13.43 12.94 -11.35
CA GLU A 95 -12.44 12.88 -10.28
C GLU A 95 -13.06 12.29 -9.01
N LEU A 96 -14.28 12.70 -8.67
CA LEU A 96 -15.02 12.19 -7.51
C LEU A 96 -15.29 10.69 -7.63
N GLU A 97 -15.72 10.22 -8.81
CA GLU A 97 -16.00 8.80 -9.03
C GLU A 97 -14.72 7.94 -9.06
N VAL A 98 -13.62 8.46 -9.61
CA VAL A 98 -12.30 7.82 -9.53
C VAL A 98 -11.88 7.62 -8.07
N GLU A 99 -12.07 8.63 -7.22
CA GLU A 99 -11.73 8.53 -5.80
C GLU A 99 -12.57 7.49 -5.04
N LYS A 100 -13.86 7.37 -5.37
CA LYS A 100 -14.71 6.29 -4.83
C LYS A 100 -14.20 4.90 -5.22
N ILE A 101 -13.80 4.72 -6.49
CA ILE A 101 -13.22 3.46 -6.97
C ILE A 101 -11.95 3.14 -6.19
N ARG A 102 -11.01 4.10 -6.09
CA ARG A 102 -9.74 3.92 -5.36
C ARG A 102 -9.95 3.54 -3.91
N ILE A 103 -10.87 4.21 -3.21
CA ILE A 103 -11.18 3.88 -1.81
C ILE A 103 -11.75 2.48 -1.67
N LYS A 104 -12.61 2.04 -2.58
CA LYS A 104 -13.12 0.66 -2.56
C LYS A 104 -11.98 -0.36 -2.65
N TYR A 105 -10.99 -0.12 -3.52
CA TYR A 105 -9.78 -0.95 -3.61
C TYR A 105 -8.96 -0.90 -2.32
N ILE A 106 -8.66 0.29 -1.80
CA ILE A 106 -7.89 0.48 -0.56
C ILE A 106 -8.56 -0.26 0.61
N ASN A 107 -9.88 -0.12 0.76
CA ASN A 107 -10.62 -0.75 1.85
C ASN A 107 -10.70 -2.28 1.70
N LYS A 108 -10.74 -2.79 0.47
CA LYS A 108 -10.65 -4.23 0.21
C LYS A 108 -9.32 -4.79 0.69
N GLU A 109 -8.21 -4.13 0.38
CA GLU A 109 -6.88 -4.57 0.84
C GLU A 109 -6.71 -4.40 2.36
N ARG A 110 -7.14 -3.26 2.92
CA ARG A 110 -7.15 -3.06 4.38
C ARG A 110 -7.95 -4.14 5.10
N ALA A 111 -9.10 -4.54 4.57
CA ALA A 111 -9.90 -5.61 5.14
C ALA A 111 -9.20 -6.97 5.06
N ARG A 112 -8.43 -7.25 3.99
CA ARG A 112 -7.61 -8.46 3.89
C ARG A 112 -6.51 -8.47 4.95
N GLU A 113 -5.78 -7.38 5.11
CA GLU A 113 -4.73 -7.26 6.14
C GLU A 113 -5.29 -7.32 7.55
N LEU A 114 -6.42 -6.66 7.81
CA LEU A 114 -7.11 -6.72 9.09
C LEU A 114 -7.53 -8.14 9.46
N ARG A 115 -7.98 -8.94 8.49
CA ARG A 115 -8.30 -10.36 8.71
C ARG A 115 -7.07 -11.20 9.04
N LYS A 116 -5.91 -10.88 8.47
CA LYS A 116 -4.65 -11.56 8.82
C LYS A 116 -4.28 -11.23 10.26
N ILE A 117 -4.26 -9.94 10.61
CA ILE A 117 -3.90 -9.48 11.96
C ILE A 117 -4.86 -10.00 13.03
N ASN A 118 -6.17 -10.06 12.75
CA ASN A 118 -7.15 -10.59 13.69
C ASN A 118 -6.98 -12.09 13.98
N LYS A 119 -6.23 -12.84 13.16
CA LYS A 119 -5.92 -14.26 13.39
C LYS A 119 -4.61 -14.46 14.15
N ILE A 120 -3.82 -13.40 14.35
CA ILE A 120 -2.54 -13.49 15.07
C ILE A 120 -2.85 -13.45 16.55
N ASP A 121 -2.47 -14.52 17.25
CA ASP A 121 -2.43 -14.53 18.70
C ASP A 121 -1.19 -13.75 19.17
N ILE A 122 -1.39 -12.63 19.87
CA ILE A 122 -0.28 -11.85 20.42
C ILE A 122 0.37 -12.63 21.56
N THR A 123 1.69 -12.68 21.56
CA THR A 123 2.50 -13.23 22.63
C THR A 123 3.43 -12.17 23.24
N ILE A 124 3.70 -12.33 24.54
CA ILE A 124 4.80 -11.66 25.25
C ILE A 124 5.69 -12.78 25.80
N GLY A 125 6.90 -12.90 25.27
CA GLY A 125 7.82 -13.97 25.67
C GLY A 125 7.21 -15.36 25.47
N GLY A 126 6.49 -15.55 24.35
CA GLY A 126 5.83 -16.82 24.02
C GLY A 126 4.50 -17.10 24.72
N ARG A 127 4.03 -16.22 25.63
CA ARG A 127 2.73 -16.39 26.31
C ARG A 127 1.65 -15.53 25.67
N LYS A 128 0.50 -16.12 25.35
CA LYS A 128 -0.64 -15.41 24.76
C LYS A 128 -1.15 -14.32 25.70
N VAL A 129 -1.40 -13.13 25.14
CA VAL A 129 -1.92 -11.97 25.88
C VAL A 129 -3.00 -11.25 25.09
N GLU A 130 -4.03 -10.77 25.78
CA GLU A 130 -5.04 -9.87 25.19
C GLU A 130 -4.51 -8.44 25.27
N THR A 131 -3.80 -7.95 24.24
CA THR A 131 -3.13 -6.64 24.31
C THR A 131 -3.76 -5.55 23.46
N ALA A 132 -3.69 -4.31 23.98
CA ALA A 132 -4.12 -3.08 23.33
C ALA A 132 -3.28 -2.67 22.10
N SER A 133 -2.08 -3.23 21.87
CA SER A 133 -1.16 -2.80 20.78
C SER A 133 -1.76 -3.02 19.39
N ILE A 134 -2.53 -4.10 19.20
CA ILE A 134 -3.29 -4.35 17.97
C ILE A 134 -4.27 -3.20 17.67
N THR A 135 -4.73 -2.43 18.66
CA THR A 135 -5.70 -1.35 18.47
C THR A 135 -5.17 -0.23 17.55
N ILE A 136 -3.87 0.08 17.61
CA ILE A 136 -3.28 1.14 16.76
C ILE A 136 -3.27 0.69 15.30
N THR A 137 -2.74 -0.51 15.02
CA THR A 137 -2.75 -1.08 13.66
C THR A 137 -4.17 -1.29 13.14
N LYS A 138 -5.11 -1.74 14.00
CA LYS A 138 -6.54 -1.84 13.65
C LYS A 138 -7.15 -0.49 13.26
N ARG A 139 -6.79 0.61 13.96
CA ARG A 139 -7.24 1.97 13.61
C ARG A 139 -6.67 2.42 12.26
N GLU A 140 -5.40 2.16 11.99
CA GLU A 140 -4.77 2.50 10.71
C GLU A 140 -5.40 1.74 9.52
N LEU A 141 -5.78 0.49 9.74
CA LEU A 141 -6.47 -0.39 8.81
C LEU A 141 -7.99 -0.17 8.75
N SER A 142 -8.52 0.76 9.53
CA SER A 142 -9.93 1.10 9.48
C SER A 142 -10.35 1.57 8.07
N PRO A 143 -11.62 1.35 7.66
CA PRO A 143 -12.08 1.78 6.35
C PRO A 143 -11.92 3.29 6.14
N LYS A 144 -11.18 3.66 5.09
CA LYS A 144 -11.09 5.04 4.64
C LYS A 144 -12.43 5.47 4.03
N ARG A 145 -12.87 6.69 4.32
CA ARG A 145 -14.10 7.29 3.75
C ARG A 145 -13.73 8.45 2.83
N PHE A 146 -14.45 8.58 1.71
CA PHE A 146 -14.40 9.78 0.87
C PHE A 146 -15.52 10.71 1.29
N ASN A 147 -15.21 11.96 1.58
CA ASN A 147 -16.22 13.00 1.68
C ASN A 147 -15.69 14.29 1.05
N PHE A 148 -16.19 14.60 -0.15
CA PHE A 148 -15.80 15.82 -0.88
C PHE A 148 -16.27 17.09 -0.17
N ASP A 149 -17.37 17.02 0.59
CA ASP A 149 -17.88 18.18 1.33
C ASP A 149 -16.96 18.60 2.47
N ASN A 150 -16.11 17.71 2.96
CA ASN A 150 -15.17 18.03 4.04
C ASN A 150 -13.86 18.67 3.54
N MET A 151 -13.72 18.93 2.25
CA MET A 151 -12.51 19.51 1.67
C MET A 151 -12.63 21.03 1.56
N TYR A 152 -11.65 21.74 2.09
CA TYR A 152 -11.66 23.20 2.16
C TYR A 152 -10.98 23.86 0.96
N SER A 153 -10.13 23.12 0.25
CA SER A 153 -9.40 23.65 -0.90
C SER A 153 -9.18 22.62 -2.01
N ARG A 154 -8.91 23.12 -3.23
CA ARG A 154 -8.49 22.27 -4.34
C ARG A 154 -7.17 21.55 -4.05
N HIS A 155 -6.26 22.23 -3.37
CA HIS A 155 -4.98 21.65 -2.97
C HIS A 155 -5.17 20.44 -2.04
N GLU A 156 -6.08 20.53 -1.07
CA GLU A 156 -6.42 19.43 -0.18
C GLU A 156 -7.01 18.24 -0.95
N PHE A 157 -7.91 18.50 -1.91
CA PHE A 157 -8.44 17.45 -2.77
C PHE A 157 -7.32 16.79 -3.60
N GLU A 158 -6.40 17.56 -4.18
CA GLU A 158 -5.28 17.00 -4.93
C GLU A 158 -4.31 16.19 -4.06
N ALA A 159 -4.04 16.64 -2.83
CA ALA A 159 -3.26 15.90 -1.85
C ALA A 159 -3.94 14.57 -1.50
N PHE A 160 -5.27 14.59 -1.33
CA PHE A 160 -6.06 13.38 -1.12
C PHE A 160 -5.94 12.43 -2.30
N ARG A 161 -6.13 12.91 -3.54
CA ARG A 161 -6.02 12.12 -4.78
C ARG A 161 -4.64 11.49 -4.96
N LYS A 162 -3.57 12.23 -4.69
CA LYS A 162 -2.20 11.71 -4.75
C LYS A 162 -1.99 10.58 -3.73
N THR A 163 -2.57 10.74 -2.55
CA THR A 163 -2.48 9.75 -1.48
C THR A 163 -3.26 8.48 -1.83
N THR A 164 -4.50 8.60 -2.31
CA THR A 164 -5.32 7.45 -2.70
C THR A 164 -4.79 6.75 -3.95
N GLU A 165 -4.26 7.49 -4.93
CA GLU A 165 -3.58 6.89 -6.09
C GLU A 165 -2.41 6.01 -5.65
N LYS A 166 -1.56 6.53 -4.74
CA LYS A 166 -0.45 5.79 -4.17
C LYS A 166 -0.91 4.57 -3.37
N GLN A 167 -1.95 4.71 -2.55
CA GLN A 167 -2.47 3.62 -1.71
C GLN A 167 -3.20 2.53 -2.50
N ALA A 168 -3.77 2.87 -3.66
CA ALA A 168 -4.48 1.94 -4.52
C ALA A 168 -3.56 1.18 -5.50
N ALA A 169 -2.27 1.52 -5.56
CA ALA A 169 -1.29 0.80 -6.37
C ALA A 169 -0.98 -0.57 -5.76
N SER A 170 -0.84 -1.60 -6.59
CA SER A 170 -0.62 -2.97 -6.12
C SER A 170 0.69 -3.18 -5.34
N ASP A 171 1.70 -2.33 -5.58
CA ASP A 171 2.98 -2.38 -4.90
C ASP A 171 2.99 -1.59 -3.58
N TYR A 172 1.92 -0.87 -3.26
CA TYR A 172 1.86 -0.04 -2.05
C TYR A 172 2.15 -0.82 -0.78
N TRP A 173 1.46 -1.94 -0.57
CA TRP A 173 1.65 -2.78 0.60
C TRP A 173 3.06 -3.37 0.61
N PHE A 174 3.48 -3.98 -0.50
CA PHE A 174 4.84 -4.51 -0.64
C PHE A 174 5.92 -3.47 -0.28
N ASN A 175 5.78 -2.23 -0.74
CA ASN A 175 6.71 -1.15 -0.44
C ASN A 175 6.67 -0.74 1.05
N ILE A 176 5.49 -0.75 1.70
CA ILE A 176 5.37 -0.55 3.15
C ILE A 176 6.10 -1.67 3.89
N GLN A 177 5.89 -2.91 3.49
CA GLN A 177 6.49 -4.07 4.15
C GLN A 177 8.02 -4.02 4.09
N ASN A 178 8.58 -3.71 2.92
CA ASN A 178 10.03 -3.55 2.77
C ASN A 178 10.55 -2.38 3.61
N LYS A 179 9.89 -1.23 3.57
CA LYS A 179 10.28 -0.06 4.37
C LYS A 179 10.27 -0.37 5.87
N TYR A 180 9.32 -1.19 6.32
CA TYR A 180 9.27 -1.67 7.69
C TYR A 180 10.51 -2.49 8.05
N VAL A 181 10.87 -3.50 7.23
CA VAL A 181 12.06 -4.32 7.46
C VAL A 181 13.34 -3.47 7.41
N ASP A 182 13.45 -2.53 6.47
CA ASP A 182 14.59 -1.62 6.38
C ASP A 182 14.74 -0.77 7.65
N ASN A 183 13.64 -0.25 8.19
CA ASN A 183 13.64 0.51 9.43
C ASN A 183 14.03 -0.37 10.63
N TYR A 184 13.55 -1.61 10.66
CA TYR A 184 13.91 -2.58 11.70
C TYR A 184 15.41 -2.91 11.67
N ILE A 185 15.98 -3.14 10.48
CA ILE A 185 17.42 -3.35 10.31
C ILE A 185 18.22 -2.14 10.76
N LYS A 186 17.78 -0.92 10.42
CA LYS A 186 18.43 0.32 10.92
C LYS A 186 18.42 0.40 12.44
N ALA A 187 17.29 0.05 13.07
CA ALA A 187 17.20 0.01 14.53
C ALA A 187 18.18 -1.00 15.13
N LEU A 188 18.34 -2.19 14.52
CA LEU A 188 19.33 -3.17 14.97
C LEU A 188 20.76 -2.64 14.92
N VAL A 189 21.12 -1.95 13.83
CA VAL A 189 22.46 -1.37 13.66
C VAL A 189 22.72 -0.24 14.66
N ASN A 190 21.68 0.51 15.03
CA ASN A 190 21.81 1.60 15.99
C ASN A 190 21.92 1.12 17.45
N VAL A 191 21.28 0.00 17.78
CA VAL A 191 21.19 -0.50 19.17
C VAL A 191 22.28 -1.52 19.52
N PHE A 192 22.64 -2.40 18.57
CA PHE A 192 23.54 -3.51 18.85
C PHE A 192 24.95 -3.28 18.30
N SER A 193 25.93 -4.01 18.83
CA SER A 193 27.28 -4.01 18.28
C SER A 193 27.31 -4.51 16.82
N PRO A 194 28.30 -4.13 16.00
CA PRO A 194 28.35 -4.51 14.59
C PRO A 194 28.30 -6.03 14.33
N SER A 195 28.88 -6.85 15.22
CA SER A 195 28.84 -8.31 15.13
C SER A 195 27.43 -8.86 15.40
N GLN A 196 26.79 -8.41 16.48
CA GLN A 196 25.43 -8.79 16.86
C GLN A 196 24.41 -8.38 15.80
N ALA A 197 24.47 -7.12 15.33
CA ALA A 197 23.59 -6.63 14.28
C ALA A 197 23.74 -7.46 12.99
N LYS A 198 24.97 -7.80 12.61
CA LYS A 198 25.24 -8.63 11.43
C LYS A 198 24.68 -10.04 11.56
N GLU A 199 24.72 -10.65 12.75
CA GLU A 199 24.08 -11.96 12.99
C GLU A 199 22.57 -11.88 12.86
N LEU A 200 21.93 -10.91 13.54
CA LEU A 200 20.48 -10.73 13.49
C LEU A 200 19.98 -10.44 12.06
N ILE A 201 20.71 -9.61 11.30
CA ILE A 201 20.39 -9.33 9.88
C ILE A 201 20.48 -10.60 9.03
N LYS A 202 21.44 -11.50 9.28
CA LYS A 202 21.50 -12.79 8.56
C LYS A 202 20.27 -13.64 8.85
N LEU A 203 19.79 -13.67 10.10
CA LEU A 203 18.58 -14.40 10.47
C LEU A 203 17.33 -13.79 9.82
N ILE A 204 17.14 -12.48 9.90
CA ILE A 204 16.02 -11.77 9.26
C ILE A 204 15.96 -12.05 7.75
N ASN A 205 17.11 -12.07 7.08
CA ASN A 205 17.17 -12.35 5.64
C ASN A 205 16.72 -13.77 5.24
N ARG A 206 16.61 -14.69 6.20
CA ARG A 206 16.02 -16.04 6.00
C ARG A 206 14.51 -16.07 6.18
N ILE A 207 13.94 -15.07 6.85
CA ILE A 207 12.49 -14.97 7.11
C ILE A 207 11.82 -14.28 5.91
N PRO A 208 10.77 -14.87 5.30
CA PRO A 208 10.01 -14.20 4.25
C PRO A 208 9.39 -12.88 4.73
N LEU A 209 9.22 -11.93 3.82
CA LEU A 209 8.73 -10.59 4.14
C LEU A 209 7.35 -10.59 4.83
N GLU A 210 6.44 -11.46 4.40
CA GLU A 210 5.09 -11.58 4.98
C GLU A 210 5.17 -12.04 6.45
N ASN A 211 6.06 -13.00 6.72
CA ASN A 211 6.31 -13.55 8.05
C ASN A 211 6.98 -12.55 9.00
N MET A 212 7.83 -11.66 8.49
CA MET A 212 8.46 -10.61 9.31
C MET A 212 7.43 -9.65 9.92
N ILE A 213 6.34 -9.37 9.21
CA ILE A 213 5.28 -8.48 9.70
C ILE A 213 4.37 -9.20 10.67
N GLU A 214 4.06 -10.46 10.38
CA GLU A 214 3.35 -11.30 11.33
C GLU A 214 4.13 -11.39 12.65
N LEU A 215 5.44 -11.64 12.58
CA LEU A 215 6.31 -11.72 13.75
C LEU A 215 6.30 -10.43 14.57
N TYR A 216 6.31 -9.26 13.91
CA TYR A 216 6.17 -7.96 14.58
C TYR A 216 4.85 -7.80 15.35
N HIS A 217 3.75 -8.23 14.75
CA HIS A 217 2.44 -8.16 15.40
C HIS A 217 2.24 -9.24 16.46
N LYS A 218 2.89 -10.39 16.29
CA LYS A 218 2.82 -11.54 17.16
C LYS A 218 3.61 -11.31 18.44
N GLU A 219 4.87 -10.92 18.36
CA GLU A 219 5.77 -10.92 19.51
C GLU A 219 6.20 -9.51 19.91
N MET A 220 5.58 -8.98 20.97
CA MET A 220 5.80 -7.60 21.41
C MET A 220 7.23 -7.33 21.88
N LEU A 221 7.89 -8.33 22.49
CA LEU A 221 9.30 -8.21 22.88
C LEU A 221 10.24 -8.27 21.67
N GLY A 222 9.75 -8.52 20.46
CA GLY A 222 10.52 -8.41 19.22
C GLY A 222 10.79 -6.97 18.79
N ASN A 223 10.11 -5.97 19.38
CA ASN A 223 10.28 -4.55 19.04
C ASN A 223 11.59 -3.99 19.57
N ILE A 224 12.25 -3.13 18.79
CA ILE A 224 13.51 -2.50 19.18
C ILE A 224 13.21 -1.10 19.70
N ASP A 225 13.29 -0.92 21.02
CA ASP A 225 13.27 0.41 21.64
C ASP A 225 14.63 1.12 21.52
N TYR A 226 14.64 2.45 21.63
CA TYR A 226 15.83 3.27 21.37
C TYR A 226 16.75 3.42 22.60
N ILE A 227 16.30 3.00 23.78
CA ILE A 227 17.01 3.16 25.05
C ILE A 227 17.12 1.78 25.69
N TYR A 228 18.34 1.25 25.74
CA TYR A 228 18.68 0.05 26.51
C TYR A 228 19.95 0.31 27.29
N GLU A 229 19.95 -0.06 28.57
CA GLU A 229 21.19 -0.17 29.31
C GLU A 229 22.06 -1.30 28.73
N PRO A 230 23.40 -1.25 28.81
CA PRO A 230 24.28 -2.26 28.20
C PRO A 230 23.95 -3.72 28.59
N GLN A 231 23.43 -3.92 29.80
CA GLN A 231 23.00 -5.23 30.32
C GLN A 231 21.69 -5.70 29.67
N GLU A 232 20.76 -4.78 29.41
CA GLU A 232 19.50 -5.06 28.72
C GLU A 232 19.72 -5.36 27.23
N GLN A 233 20.75 -4.76 26.61
CA GLN A 233 21.12 -5.05 25.23
C GLN A 233 21.51 -6.52 25.02
N GLY A 234 22.23 -7.12 25.98
CA GLY A 234 22.61 -8.54 25.93
C GLY A 234 21.39 -9.46 25.97
N ILE A 235 20.52 -9.24 26.95
CA ILE A 235 19.28 -10.01 27.13
C ILE A 235 18.38 -9.88 25.90
N LYS A 236 18.24 -8.66 25.37
CA LYS A 236 17.45 -8.38 24.17
C LYS A 236 18.03 -9.08 22.94
N TYR A 237 19.35 -9.08 22.80
CA TYR A 237 20.04 -9.74 21.70
C TYR A 237 19.75 -11.24 21.69
N GLU A 238 19.95 -11.91 22.84
CA GLU A 238 19.72 -13.35 22.97
C GLU A 238 18.27 -13.72 22.65
N TYR A 239 17.33 -12.95 23.19
CA TYR A 239 15.91 -13.10 22.91
C TYR A 239 15.58 -13.02 21.42
N LEU A 240 16.10 -12.01 20.72
CA LEU A 240 15.86 -11.84 19.29
C LEU A 240 16.47 -12.98 18.46
N VAL A 241 17.66 -13.47 18.83
CA VAL A 241 18.30 -14.62 18.16
C VAL A 241 17.43 -15.87 18.30
N GLU A 242 16.96 -16.17 19.52
CA GLU A 242 16.12 -17.32 19.79
C GLU A 242 14.80 -17.22 19.03
N MET A 243 14.09 -16.10 19.17
CA MET A 243 12.83 -15.82 18.50
C MET A 243 12.95 -16.00 16.97
N PHE A 244 13.98 -15.44 16.33
CA PHE A 244 14.17 -15.59 14.89
C PHE A 244 14.48 -17.04 14.49
N ARG A 245 15.30 -17.77 15.27
CA ARG A 245 15.62 -19.17 14.99
C ARG A 245 14.40 -20.07 15.10
N GLU A 246 13.59 -19.89 16.13
CA GLU A 246 12.32 -20.62 16.29
C GLU A 246 11.37 -20.35 15.13
N HIS A 247 11.22 -19.08 14.75
CA HIS A 247 10.34 -18.72 13.64
C HIS A 247 10.81 -19.30 12.30
N ILE A 248 12.12 -19.31 12.05
CA ILE A 248 12.70 -19.96 10.86
C ILE A 248 12.41 -21.46 10.85
N LYS A 249 12.54 -22.15 12.00
CA LYS A 249 12.22 -23.59 12.10
C LYS A 249 10.77 -23.87 11.76
N LEU A 250 9.82 -23.09 12.32
CA LEU A 250 8.39 -23.23 12.03
C LEU A 250 8.11 -23.10 10.52
N ILE A 251 8.71 -22.10 9.86
CA ILE A 251 8.57 -21.91 8.41
C ILE A 251 9.15 -23.09 7.61
N GLU A 252 10.26 -23.66 8.07
CA GLU A 252 10.92 -24.80 7.41
C GLU A 252 10.11 -26.10 7.59
N ASP A 253 9.41 -26.26 8.71
CA ASP A 253 8.59 -27.44 9.00
C ASP A 253 7.24 -27.39 8.28
N ASP A 254 6.56 -26.24 8.24
CA ASP A 254 5.31 -26.06 7.46
C ASP A 254 5.50 -26.42 5.98
N LYS A 255 6.66 -26.06 5.40
CA LYS A 255 7.01 -26.39 4.00
C LYS A 255 7.24 -27.88 3.76
N LYS A 256 7.62 -28.65 4.78
CA LYS A 256 7.80 -30.11 4.64
C LYS A 256 6.44 -30.82 4.67
N GLU A 257 5.47 -30.28 5.39
CA GLU A 257 4.12 -30.83 5.46
C GLU A 257 3.32 -30.55 4.18
N GLU A 258 3.46 -29.36 3.57
CA GLU A 258 2.82 -29.04 2.29
C GLU A 258 3.33 -29.85 1.08
N ASN A 259 4.49 -30.52 1.21
CA ASN A 259 5.10 -31.35 0.15
C ASN A 259 4.93 -32.86 0.36
N LYS A 260 4.14 -33.28 1.37
CA LYS A 260 3.73 -34.68 1.59
C LYS A 260 2.30 -34.89 1.10
#